data_AF-A0A933I785-F1
#
_entry.id   AF-A0A933I785-F1
#
_cell.length_a   1.000
_cell.length_b   1.000
_cell.length_c   1.000
_cell.angle_alpha   90.00
_cell.angle_beta   90.00
_cell.angle_gamma   90.00
#
_symmetry.space_group_name_H-M   'P 1'
#
loop_
_entity.id
_entity.type
_entity.pdbx_description
1 polymer ?
#
loop_
_entity_poly.entity_id
_entity_poly.type
_entity_poly.pdbx_seq_one_letter_code
_entity_poly.pdbx_strand_id
1 'polypeptide(L)'
;MKNTGIVWWAIPSFAGAFLLGSIALWTINWGKIKALNSFYTPLMEYKKEKKIIYMGLLYGFIIQIIGITSVYILSFSINLNLPIIYFFIFVPIINVAAAIPISVFGGSGVREAGFVILFGSIGVAKEDALSLSLLLFAIMCLISLIGGIEYLRVGKPKEVKS
;
A
#
# COMPACT_ATOMS: atom_id res chain seq x y z
N MET A 1 -30.48 16.53 16.64
CA MET A 1 -30.40 15.07 16.40
C MET A 1 -30.77 14.82 14.94
N LYS A 2 -29.77 14.70 14.05
CA LYS A 2 -29.96 14.63 12.59
C LYS A 2 -29.81 13.18 12.10
N ASN A 3 -30.94 12.62 11.66
CA ASN A 3 -31.14 11.69 10.56
C ASN A 3 -30.02 10.63 10.29
N THR A 4 -30.04 9.53 11.03
CA THR A 4 -29.20 8.34 10.85
C THR A 4 -29.79 7.28 9.90
N GLY A 5 -30.85 7.59 9.14
CA GLY A 5 -31.53 6.63 8.25
C GLY A 5 -30.74 6.20 7.01
N ILE A 6 -29.74 6.98 6.59
CA ILE A 6 -28.96 6.73 5.36
C ILE A 6 -27.78 5.76 5.59
N VAL A 7 -27.23 5.71 6.81
CA VAL A 7 -26.04 4.90 7.11
C VAL A 7 -26.34 3.38 7.12
N TRP A 8 -27.56 3.00 7.51
CA TRP A 8 -28.00 1.61 7.58
C TRP A 8 -28.16 0.92 6.21
N TRP A 9 -28.39 1.67 5.13
CA TRP A 9 -28.48 1.13 3.77
C TRP A 9 -27.13 1.07 3.06
N ALA A 10 -26.16 1.89 3.50
CA ALA A 10 -24.81 1.88 2.95
C ALA A 10 -24.06 0.58 3.27
N ILE A 11 -24.26 0.01 4.46
CA ILE A 11 -23.57 -1.21 4.91
C ILE A 11 -23.98 -2.45 4.07
N PRO A 12 -25.28 -2.72 3.82
CA PRO A 12 -25.70 -3.79 2.91
C PRO A 12 -25.24 -3.59 1.47
N SER A 13 -25.27 -2.36 0.96
CA SER A 13 -24.82 -2.08 -0.41
C SER A 13 -23.32 -2.31 -0.58
N PHE A 14 -22.51 -1.95 0.42
CA PHE A 14 -21.08 -2.20 0.41
C PHE A 14 -20.76 -3.70 0.51
N ALA A 15 -21.46 -4.42 1.40
CA ALA A 15 -21.33 -5.88 1.52
C ALA A 15 -21.78 -6.60 0.24
N GLY A 16 -22.87 -6.14 -0.39
CA GLY A 16 -23.35 -6.69 -1.67
C GLY A 16 -22.36 -6.47 -2.81
N ALA A 17 -21.77 -5.27 -2.92
CA ALA A 17 -20.73 -4.98 -3.91
C ALA A 17 -19.46 -5.84 -3.69
N PHE A 18 -19.09 -6.09 -2.42
CA PHE A 18 -17.96 -6.95 -2.07
C PHE A 18 -18.22 -8.41 -2.43
N LEU A 19 -19.43 -8.93 -2.18
CA LEU A 19 -19.81 -10.30 -2.54
C LEU A 19 -19.92 -10.47 -4.06
N LEU A 20 -20.49 -9.50 -4.78
CA LEU A 20 -20.54 -9.53 -6.24
C LEU A 20 -19.14 -9.45 -6.86
N GLY A 21 -18.26 -8.63 -6.30
CA GLY A 21 -16.84 -8.57 -6.70
C GLY A 21 -16.11 -9.89 -6.41
N SER A 22 -16.38 -10.53 -5.27
CA SER A 22 -15.78 -11.82 -4.90
C SER A 22 -16.23 -12.96 -5.83
N ILE A 23 -17.51 -12.98 -6.21
CA ILE A 23 -18.06 -13.93 -7.18
C ILE A 23 -17.50 -13.66 -8.58
N ALA A 24 -17.41 -12.39 -9.00
CA ALA A 24 -16.81 -12.00 -10.27
C ALA A 24 -15.33 -12.43 -10.38
N LEU A 25 -14.54 -12.26 -9.31
CA LEU A 25 -13.17 -12.75 -9.23
C LEU A 25 -13.06 -14.27 -9.34
N TRP A 26 -14.07 -15.02 -8.87
CA TRP A 26 -14.11 -16.47 -9.00
C TRP A 26 -14.54 -16.94 -10.40
N THR A 27 -15.36 -16.15 -11.12
CA THR A 27 -15.74 -16.43 -12.51
C THR A 27 -14.68 -16.06 -13.55
N ILE A 28 -13.72 -15.21 -13.18
CA ILE A 28 -12.57 -14.90 -14.03
C ILE A 28 -11.72 -16.16 -14.20
N ASN A 29 -11.51 -16.59 -15.44
CA ASN A 29 -10.71 -17.76 -15.76
C ASN A 29 -9.21 -17.37 -15.72
N TRP A 30 -8.65 -17.38 -14.51
CA TRP A 30 -7.26 -16.96 -14.19
C TRP A 30 -6.20 -17.57 -15.11
N GLY A 31 -6.44 -18.77 -15.66
CA GLY A 31 -5.52 -19.46 -16.58
C GLY A 31 -5.33 -18.80 -17.97
N LYS A 32 -6.19 -17.88 -18.39
CA LYS A 32 -6.06 -17.17 -19.69
C LYS A 32 -5.36 -15.82 -19.60
N ILE A 33 -5.09 -15.32 -18.40
CA ILE A 33 -4.38 -14.05 -18.23
C ILE A 33 -2.90 -14.31 -18.55
N LYS A 34 -2.43 -13.83 -19.70
CA LYS A 34 -1.00 -13.94 -20.12
C LYS A 34 -0.02 -13.47 -19.04
N ALA A 35 -0.42 -12.48 -18.23
CA ALA A 35 0.36 -12.05 -17.07
C ALA A 35 0.55 -13.17 -16.04
N LEU A 36 -0.50 -13.95 -15.74
CA LEU A 36 -0.40 -15.07 -14.80
C LEU A 36 0.54 -16.15 -15.31
N ASN A 37 0.50 -16.47 -16.61
CA ASN A 37 1.43 -17.44 -17.20
C ASN A 37 2.87 -16.92 -17.17
N SER A 38 3.08 -15.62 -17.40
CA SER A 38 4.39 -14.95 -17.25
C SER A 38 4.92 -14.91 -15.80
N PHE A 39 4.04 -14.98 -14.79
CA PHE A 39 4.42 -15.14 -13.38
C PHE A 39 4.58 -16.61 -12.99
N TYR A 40 3.81 -17.52 -13.60
CA TYR A 40 3.75 -18.94 -13.25
C TYR A 40 5.02 -19.69 -13.66
N THR A 41 5.58 -19.43 -14.86
CA THR A 41 6.81 -20.10 -15.32
C THR A 41 8.01 -19.80 -14.43
N PRO A 42 8.31 -18.53 -14.05
CA PRO A 42 9.40 -18.22 -13.13
C PRO A 42 9.17 -18.78 -11.72
N LEU A 43 7.95 -18.68 -11.18
CA LEU A 43 7.63 -19.20 -9.84
C LEU A 43 7.83 -20.71 -9.74
N MET A 44 7.61 -21.44 -10.84
CA MET A 44 7.76 -22.88 -10.89
C MET A 44 9.23 -23.32 -11.09
N GLU A 45 10.05 -22.50 -11.75
CA GLU A 45 11.52 -22.64 -11.74
C GLU A 45 12.13 -22.32 -10.37
N TYR A 46 11.61 -21.30 -9.67
CA TYR A 46 12.03 -20.93 -8.31
C TYR A 46 11.65 -21.95 -7.22
N LYS A 47 10.72 -22.87 -7.51
CA LYS A 47 10.25 -23.89 -6.57
C LYS A 47 11.36 -24.85 -6.12
N LYS A 48 12.47 -24.94 -6.87
CA LYS A 48 13.66 -25.73 -6.50
C LYS A 48 14.57 -25.02 -5.48
N GLU A 49 14.51 -23.70 -5.40
CA GLU A 49 15.40 -22.88 -4.57
C GLU A 49 14.60 -22.18 -3.44
N LYS A 50 14.12 -22.97 -2.47
CA LYS A 50 13.35 -22.47 -1.29
C LYS A 50 14.04 -21.30 -0.58
N LYS A 51 15.37 -21.24 -0.65
CA LYS A 51 16.19 -20.15 -0.10
C LYS A 51 15.81 -18.79 -0.69
N ILE A 52 15.61 -18.70 -2.01
CA ILE A 52 15.35 -17.40 -2.65
C ILE A 52 13.95 -16.89 -2.32
N ILE A 53 12.97 -17.80 -2.22
CA ILE A 53 11.61 -17.47 -1.77
C ILE A 53 11.64 -16.93 -0.32
N TYR A 54 12.36 -17.62 0.58
CA TYR A 54 12.48 -17.18 1.96
C TYR A 54 13.22 -15.84 2.09
N MET A 55 14.30 -15.64 1.33
CA MET A 55 15.01 -14.37 1.30
C MET A 55 14.14 -13.24 0.75
N GLY A 56 13.37 -13.46 -0.33
CA GLY A 56 12.44 -12.47 -0.86
C GLY A 56 11.36 -12.07 0.15
N LEU A 57 10.82 -13.05 0.89
CA LEU A 57 9.82 -12.80 1.93
C LEU A 57 10.42 -12.02 3.12
N LEU A 58 11.65 -12.36 3.53
CA LEU A 58 12.40 -11.59 4.53
C LEU A 58 12.64 -10.15 4.08
N TYR A 59 13.09 -9.93 2.84
CA TYR A 59 13.29 -8.58 2.32
C TYR A 59 11.99 -7.78 2.31
N GLY A 60 10.87 -8.39 1.89
CA GLY A 60 9.56 -7.75 1.94
C GLY A 60 9.16 -7.35 3.37
N PHE A 61 9.40 -8.23 4.33
CA PHE A 61 9.10 -7.96 5.74
C PHE A 61 9.98 -6.83 6.31
N ILE A 62 11.27 -6.83 5.99
CA ILE A 62 12.22 -5.78 6.40
C ILE A 62 11.80 -4.43 5.82
N ILE A 63 11.47 -4.37 4.53
CA ILE A 63 11.00 -3.15 3.87
C ILE A 63 9.73 -2.62 4.55
N GLN A 64 8.79 -3.51 4.90
CA GLN A 64 7.57 -3.14 5.60
C GLN A 64 7.85 -2.55 6.98
N ILE A 65 8.75 -3.16 7.77
CA ILE A 65 9.16 -2.63 9.09
C ILE A 65 9.82 -1.27 8.96
N ILE A 66 10.73 -1.12 7.99
CA ILE A 66 11.41 0.16 7.73
C ILE A 66 10.36 1.23 7.40
N GLY A 67 9.42 0.93 6.51
CA GLY A 67 8.36 1.87 6.14
C GLY A 67 7.51 2.33 7.33
N ILE A 68 7.11 1.40 8.21
CA ILE A 68 6.35 1.73 9.43
C ILE A 68 7.18 2.59 10.38
N THR A 69 8.45 2.22 10.58
CA THR A 69 9.36 2.94 11.47
C THR A 69 9.64 4.35 10.97
N SER A 70 9.76 4.54 9.64
CA SER A 70 9.90 5.86 9.04
C SER A 70 8.70 6.75 9.36
N VAL A 71 7.47 6.25 9.24
CA VAL A 71 6.25 7.01 9.59
C VAL A 71 6.22 7.35 11.08
N TYR A 72 6.63 6.42 11.94
CA TYR A 72 6.74 6.65 13.37
C TYR A 72 7.76 7.75 13.70
N ILE A 73 8.93 7.74 13.07
CA ILE A 73 9.94 8.80 13.25
C ILE A 73 9.38 10.16 12.81
N LEU A 74 8.61 10.20 11.72
CA LEU A 74 8.00 11.43 11.23
C LEU A 74 6.92 11.98 12.15
N SER A 75 6.26 11.15 12.95
CA SER A 75 5.26 11.63 13.91
C SER A 75 5.90 12.52 14.98
N PHE A 76 7.15 12.28 15.36
CA PHE A 76 7.88 13.15 16.28
C PHE A 76 8.14 14.54 15.69
N SER A 77 8.32 14.67 14.38
CA SER A 77 8.53 15.97 13.72
C SER A 77 7.32 16.90 13.82
N ILE A 78 6.12 16.34 14.06
CA ILE A 78 4.86 17.07 14.24
C ILE A 78 4.34 16.97 15.68
N ASN A 79 5.20 16.60 16.64
CA ASN A 79 4.86 16.45 18.07
C ASN A 79 3.77 15.41 18.38
N LEU A 80 3.56 14.43 17.51
CA LEU A 80 2.65 13.30 17.74
C LEU A 80 3.36 12.18 18.51
N ASN A 81 3.16 12.17 19.83
CA ASN A 81 3.63 11.12 20.74
C ASN A 81 2.58 10.01 20.88
N LEU A 82 2.48 9.17 19.84
CA LEU A 82 1.58 8.02 19.83
C LEU A 82 2.36 6.71 20.05
N PRO A 83 1.77 5.71 20.71
CA PRO A 83 2.36 4.37 20.77
C PRO A 83 2.61 3.77 19.39
N ILE A 84 3.81 3.21 19.18
CA ILE A 84 4.23 2.64 17.89
C ILE A 84 3.26 1.55 17.36
N ILE A 85 2.54 0.87 18.25
CA ILE A 85 1.56 -0.17 17.92
C ILE A 85 0.47 0.33 16.96
N TYR A 86 0.04 1.60 17.08
CA TYR A 86 -0.95 2.17 16.18
C TYR A 86 -0.42 2.28 14.74
N PHE A 87 0.86 2.62 14.59
CA PHE A 87 1.50 2.69 13.28
C PHE A 87 1.64 1.30 12.65
N PHE A 88 1.99 0.28 13.45
CA PHE A 88 2.08 -1.11 12.98
C PHE A 88 0.75 -1.68 12.50
N ILE A 89 -0.38 -1.16 12.99
CA ILE A 89 -1.71 -1.60 12.54
C ILE A 89 -2.19 -0.73 11.38
N PHE A 90 -2.13 0.59 11.53
CA PHE A 90 -2.74 1.51 10.57
C PHE A 90 -1.95 1.63 9.27
N VAL A 91 -0.62 1.72 9.32
CA VAL A 91 0.21 1.94 8.12
C VAL A 91 0.08 0.78 7.11
N PRO A 92 0.13 -0.51 7.50
CA PRO A 92 -0.12 -1.60 6.55
C PRO A 92 -1.52 -1.57 5.94
N ILE A 93 -2.55 -1.26 6.73
CA ILE A 93 -3.94 -1.16 6.23
C ILE A 93 -4.06 -0.04 5.19
N ILE A 94 -3.47 1.12 5.49
CA ILE A 94 -3.46 2.27 4.57
C ILE A 94 -2.70 1.92 3.29
N ASN A 95 -1.54 1.26 3.40
CA ASN A 95 -0.74 0.86 2.24
C ASN A 95 -1.50 -0.14 1.35
N VAL A 96 -2.18 -1.12 1.95
CA VAL A 96 -3.03 -2.07 1.22
C VAL A 96 -4.16 -1.32 0.52
N ALA A 97 -4.84 -0.41 1.20
CA ALA A 97 -5.91 0.40 0.61
C ALA A 97 -5.39 1.28 -0.55
N ALA A 98 -4.22 1.91 -0.37
CA ALA A 98 -3.58 2.74 -1.38
C ALA A 98 -3.06 1.95 -2.59
N ALA A 99 -2.75 0.66 -2.41
CA ALA A 99 -2.36 -0.24 -3.50
C ALA A 99 -3.56 -0.65 -4.39
N ILE A 100 -4.80 -0.44 -3.92
CA ILE A 100 -5.97 -0.72 -4.74
C ILE A 100 -6.10 0.40 -5.79
N PRO A 101 -6.18 0.08 -7.10
CA PRO A 101 -6.24 1.05 -8.18
C PRO A 101 -7.65 1.67 -8.34
N ILE A 102 -8.26 2.10 -7.23
CA ILE A 102 -9.57 2.76 -7.20
C ILE A 102 -9.45 4.27 -7.41
N SER A 103 -8.24 4.83 -7.29
CA SER A 103 -8.01 6.27 -7.41
C SER A 103 -7.38 6.65 -8.75
N VAL A 104 -7.95 7.68 -9.39
CA VAL A 104 -7.60 8.22 -10.71
C VAL A 104 -6.16 8.80 -10.75
N PHE A 105 -5.58 9.12 -9.58
CA PHE A 105 -4.22 9.67 -9.43
C PHE A 105 -3.33 8.79 -8.53
N GLY A 106 -3.24 7.49 -8.80
CA GLY A 106 -2.20 6.63 -8.19
C GLY A 106 -2.26 6.53 -6.65
N GLY A 107 -3.45 6.62 -6.06
CA GLY A 107 -3.64 6.41 -4.61
C GLY A 107 -3.38 7.63 -3.72
N SER A 108 -2.97 8.78 -4.25
CA SER A 108 -2.68 10.03 -3.50
C SER A 108 -3.90 10.78 -2.92
N GLY A 109 -5.04 10.10 -2.83
CA GLY A 109 -6.17 10.53 -2.01
C GLY A 109 -6.66 9.43 -1.08
N VAL A 110 -6.37 8.17 -1.40
CA VAL A 110 -6.72 7.00 -0.58
C VAL A 110 -5.79 6.91 0.63
N ARG A 111 -4.49 7.21 0.43
CA ARG A 111 -3.53 7.26 1.53
C ARG A 111 -3.88 8.38 2.51
N GLU A 112 -4.09 9.59 2.02
CA GLU A 112 -4.39 10.80 2.79
C GLU A 112 -5.69 10.63 3.58
N ALA A 113 -6.74 10.12 2.93
CA ALA A 113 -7.98 9.78 3.61
C ALA A 113 -7.76 8.66 4.64
N GLY A 114 -6.97 7.63 4.31
CA GLY A 114 -6.63 6.54 5.23
C GLY A 114 -5.94 7.03 6.51
N PHE A 115 -4.96 7.93 6.38
CA PHE A 115 -4.31 8.56 7.53
C PHE A 115 -5.31 9.37 8.35
N VAL A 116 -6.12 10.23 7.74
CA VAL A 116 -7.12 11.05 8.45
C VAL A 116 -8.18 10.20 9.16
N ILE A 117 -8.68 9.15 8.53
CA ILE A 117 -9.73 8.30 9.08
C ILE A 117 -9.20 7.46 10.25
N LEU A 118 -8.07 6.75 10.05
CA LEU A 118 -7.55 5.85 11.08
C LEU A 118 -6.92 6.61 12.25
N PHE A 119 -6.06 7.61 11.99
CA PHE A 119 -5.50 8.40 13.08
C PHE A 119 -6.54 9.33 13.72
N GLY A 120 -7.53 9.81 12.96
CA GLY A 120 -8.68 10.53 13.52
C GLY A 120 -9.52 9.67 14.47
N SER A 121 -9.61 8.35 14.25
CA SER A 121 -10.36 7.44 15.12
C SER A 121 -9.76 7.31 16.53
N ILE A 122 -8.47 7.62 16.70
CA ILE A 122 -7.77 7.63 17.99
C ILE A 122 -7.57 9.06 18.54
N GLY A 123 -8.25 10.06 17.96
CA GLY A 123 -8.27 11.43 18.47
C GLY A 123 -7.19 12.37 17.91
N VAL A 124 -6.47 11.98 16.85
CA VAL A 124 -5.51 12.87 16.18
C VAL A 124 -6.26 13.93 15.38
N ALA A 125 -5.80 15.18 15.44
CA ALA A 125 -6.35 16.26 14.65
C ALA A 125 -6.19 15.97 13.15
N LYS A 126 -7.18 16.38 12.34
CA LYS A 126 -7.16 16.12 10.90
C LYS A 126 -5.96 16.79 10.22
N GLU A 127 -5.59 17.99 10.69
CA GLU A 127 -4.45 18.73 10.14
C GLU A 127 -3.14 17.96 10.36
N ASP A 128 -2.95 17.37 11.54
CA ASP A 128 -1.74 16.62 11.89
C ASP A 128 -1.65 15.30 11.09
N ALA A 129 -2.76 14.57 10.98
CA ALA A 129 -2.81 13.34 10.21
C ALA A 129 -2.54 13.57 8.70
N LEU A 130 -3.08 14.65 8.14
CA LEU A 130 -2.77 15.07 6.77
C LEU A 130 -1.30 15.46 6.61
N SER A 131 -0.76 16.22 7.56
CA SER A 131 0.65 16.65 7.56
C SER A 131 1.59 15.46 7.57
N LEU A 132 1.29 14.42 8.35
CA LEU A 132 2.07 13.18 8.38
C LEU A 132 2.08 12.46 7.03
N SER A 133 0.92 12.34 6.38
CA SER A 133 0.81 11.74 5.04
C SER A 133 1.59 12.53 3.98
N LEU A 134 1.54 13.87 4.04
CA LEU A 134 2.26 14.75 3.13
C LEU A 134 3.78 14.70 3.34
N LEU A 135 4.25 14.66 4.60
CA LEU A 135 5.66 14.49 4.92
C LEU A 135 6.21 13.17 4.37
N LEU A 136 5.46 12.08 4.56
CA LEU A 136 5.82 10.79 3.99
C LEU A 136 5.92 10.87 2.45
N PHE A 137 4.96 11.53 1.80
CA PHE A 137 5.00 11.70 0.34
C PHE A 137 6.21 12.52 -0.12
N ALA A 138 6.53 13.61 0.57
CA ALA A 138 7.69 14.43 0.25
C ALA A 138 8.99 13.62 0.34
N ILE A 139 9.15 12.80 1.38
CA ILE A 139 10.32 11.92 1.53
C ILE A 139 10.37 10.87 0.42
N MET A 140 9.23 10.28 0.05
CA MET A 140 9.17 9.33 -1.07
C MET A 140 9.58 10.00 -2.38
N CYS A 141 9.13 11.23 -2.65
CA CYS A 141 9.57 12.00 -3.81
C CYS A 141 11.09 12.24 -3.81
N LEU A 142 11.69 12.57 -2.66
CA LEU A 142 13.14 12.77 -2.54
C LEU A 142 13.91 11.47 -2.81
N ILE A 143 13.46 10.35 -2.24
CA ILE A 143 14.08 9.03 -2.47
C ILE A 143 13.94 8.62 -3.94
N SER A 144 12.76 8.82 -4.54
CA SER A 144 12.52 8.55 -5.96
C SER A 144 13.41 9.39 -6.86
N LEU A 145 13.70 10.64 -6.49
CA LEU A 145 14.62 11.48 -7.25
C LEU A 145 16.05 10.91 -7.22
N ILE A 146 16.53 10.46 -6.06
CA ILE A 146 17.84 9.80 -5.93
C ILE A 146 17.88 8.53 -6.80
N GLY A 147 16.83 7.70 -6.75
CA GLY A 147 16.72 6.52 -7.61
C GLY A 147 16.70 6.87 -9.10
N GLY A 148 16.04 7.96 -9.48
CA GLY A 148 16.03 8.49 -10.85
C GLY A 148 17.41 8.96 -11.33
N ILE A 149 18.17 9.62 -10.45
CA ILE A 149 19.56 10.04 -10.75
C ILE A 149 20.45 8.81 -10.97
N GLU A 150 20.36 7.81 -10.10
CA GLU A 150 21.13 6.57 -10.25
C GLU A 150 20.72 5.78 -11.50
N TYR A 151 19.43 5.78 -11.87
CA TYR A 151 18.97 5.19 -13.12
C TYR A 151 19.60 5.86 -14.36
N LEU A 152 19.70 7.19 -14.36
CA LEU A 152 20.39 7.93 -15.44
C LEU A 152 21.90 7.63 -15.50
N ARG A 153 22.52 7.35 -14.34
CA ARG A 153 23.95 7.02 -14.23
C ARG A 153 24.26 5.60 -14.71
N VAL A 154 23.42 4.61 -14.37
CA VAL A 154 23.66 3.20 -14.73
C VAL A 154 23.45 2.94 -16.23
N GLY A 155 22.64 3.76 -16.91
CA GLY A 155 22.38 3.63 -18.34
C GLY A 155 21.53 2.39 -18.68
N LYS A 156 20.98 2.33 -19.90
CA LYS A 156 20.04 1.27 -20.31
C LYS A 156 20.63 -0.13 -20.04
N PRO A 157 19.88 -1.06 -19.41
CA PRO A 157 20.33 -2.43 -19.27
C PRO A 157 20.64 -3.00 -20.66
N LYS A 158 21.79 -3.66 -20.82
CA LYS A 158 22.15 -4.36 -22.06
C LYS A 158 20.99 -5.29 -22.42
N GLU A 159 20.39 -5.09 -23.60
CA GLU A 159 19.41 -6.01 -24.15
C GLU A 159 20.05 -7.40 -24.18
N VAL A 160 19.52 -8.31 -23.35
CA VAL A 160 19.87 -9.72 -23.42
C VAL A 160 19.25 -10.23 -24.72
N LYS A 161 20.06 -10.25 -25.78
CA LYS A 161 19.70 -10.89 -27.05
C LYS A 161 19.40 -12.36 -26.75
N SER A 162 18.13 -12.73 -26.87
CA SER A 162 17.66 -14.13 -26.92
C SER A 162 18.13 -14.80 -28.19
#